data_AF-A0A8T9Q3Z3-F1
#
_entry.id   AF-A0A8T9Q3Z3-F1
#
_cell.length_a   1.000
_cell.length_b   1.000
_cell.length_c   1.000
_cell.angle_alpha   90.00
_cell.angle_beta   90.00
_cell.angle_gamma   90.00
#
_symmetry.space_group_name_H-M   'P 1'
#
loop_
_entity.id
_entity.type
_entity.pdbx_description
1 polymer ?
#
loop_
_entity_poly.entity_id
_entity_poly.type
_entity_poly.pdbx_seq_one_letter_code
_entity_poly.pdbx_strand_id
1 'polypeptide(L)'
;MNETLTIALVTLGVVGGGILLLQHIPLGPNYQDGEFRRHLTASEKAALARGDTVEKVHKAYQDVWHTYYDQGPLRVEPLGGKKYKFTPYGHWQRLSKQGQFQADMHYRNPLRDTYWREYLPDGSLDFILYSLPAVVDGDTVTESRMVYFTLVGAKDTAFVSHSFSKGNKEVKGFYFSRDTQGKRPMPKEWKFSRYNFE
;
A
#
# COMPACT_ATOMS: atom_id res chain seq x y z
N MET A 1 -41.68 10.80 -3.92
CA MET A 1 -40.59 10.60 -2.95
C MET A 1 -39.42 9.99 -3.73
N ASN A 2 -38.33 10.74 -3.90
CA ASN A 2 -37.36 10.59 -4.99
C ASN A 2 -36.61 9.25 -4.98
N GLU A 3 -36.53 8.58 -6.13
CA GLU A 3 -35.72 7.38 -6.39
C GLU A 3 -34.25 7.55 -5.98
N THR A 4 -33.74 8.78 -6.02
CA THR A 4 -32.41 9.18 -5.57
C THR A 4 -32.18 8.92 -4.08
N LEU A 5 -33.22 9.08 -3.23
CA LEU A 5 -33.14 8.85 -1.80
C LEU A 5 -33.07 7.34 -1.49
N THR A 6 -33.80 6.53 -2.27
CA THR A 6 -33.81 5.06 -2.16
C THR A 6 -32.46 4.47 -2.57
N ILE A 7 -31.86 4.96 -3.66
CA ILE A 7 -30.53 4.51 -4.12
C ILE A 7 -29.44 4.91 -3.11
N ALA A 8 -29.52 6.12 -2.54
CA ALA A 8 -28.57 6.57 -1.52
C ALA A 8 -28.66 5.73 -0.24
N LEU A 9 -29.87 5.41 0.22
CA LEU A 9 -30.09 4.56 1.42
C LEU A 9 -29.66 3.10 1.20
N VAL A 10 -29.88 2.54 0.01
CA VAL A 10 -29.42 1.18 -0.33
C VAL A 10 -27.89 1.14 -0.44
N THR A 11 -27.28 2.17 -1.01
CA THR A 11 -25.82 2.25 -1.13
C THR A 11 -25.15 2.43 0.24
N LEU A 12 -25.71 3.28 1.12
CA LEU A 12 -25.27 3.42 2.51
C LEU A 12 -25.48 2.15 3.34
N GLY A 13 -26.60 1.44 3.14
CA GLY A 13 -26.89 0.18 3.83
C GLY A 13 -25.98 -0.97 3.41
N VAL A 14 -25.70 -1.11 2.10
CA VAL A 14 -24.84 -2.18 1.57
C VAL A 14 -23.37 -1.92 1.89
N VAL A 15 -22.90 -0.66 1.78
CA VAL A 15 -21.51 -0.30 2.11
C VAL A 15 -21.30 -0.30 3.64
N GLY A 16 -22.21 0.30 4.42
CA GLY A 16 -22.13 0.34 5.88
C GLY A 16 -22.33 -1.03 6.54
N GLY A 17 -23.26 -1.84 6.05
CA GLY A 17 -23.49 -3.21 6.52
C GLY A 17 -22.33 -4.16 6.19
N GLY A 18 -21.70 -4.00 5.02
CA GLY A 18 -20.48 -4.73 4.65
C GLY A 18 -19.30 -4.42 5.57
N ILE A 19 -19.15 -3.16 5.99
CA ILE A 19 -18.09 -2.73 6.92
C ILE A 19 -18.29 -3.34 8.32
N LEU A 20 -19.52 -3.34 8.85
CA LEU A 20 -19.83 -3.92 10.16
C LEU A 20 -19.66 -5.45 10.21
N LEU A 21 -20.02 -6.16 9.14
CA LEU A 21 -19.77 -7.61 9.02
C LEU A 21 -18.27 -7.94 8.94
N LEU A 22 -17.45 -7.07 8.34
CA LEU A 22 -16.00 -7.25 8.23
C LEU A 22 -15.25 -6.98 9.54
N GLN A 23 -15.85 -6.27 10.50
CA GLN A 23 -15.28 -5.97 11.82
C GLN A 23 -15.43 -7.13 12.83
N HIS A 24 -16.27 -8.13 12.54
CA HIS A 24 -16.58 -9.23 13.47
C HIS A 24 -16.23 -10.62 12.93
N ILE A 25 -15.44 -10.71 11.85
CA ILE A 25 -14.92 -11.99 11.37
C ILE A 25 -13.92 -12.52 12.41
N PRO A 26 -14.19 -13.67 13.07
CA PRO A 26 -13.25 -14.29 13.99
C PRO A 26 -11.93 -14.57 13.25
N LEU A 27 -10.80 -14.20 13.84
CA LEU A 27 -9.50 -14.45 13.23
C LEU A 27 -9.27 -15.96 13.12
N GLY A 28 -8.73 -16.39 11.98
CA GLY A 28 -8.41 -17.80 11.76
C GLY A 28 -7.36 -18.31 12.76
N PRO A 29 -7.35 -19.62 13.05
CA PRO A 29 -6.54 -20.22 14.13
C PRO A 29 -5.02 -20.08 13.98
N ASN A 30 -4.49 -19.63 12.83
CA ASN A 30 -3.05 -19.54 12.56
C ASN A 30 -2.56 -18.08 12.47
N TYR A 31 -3.15 -17.19 13.27
CA TYR A 31 -2.85 -15.76 13.30
C TYR A 31 -1.47 -15.40 13.90
N GLN A 32 -0.65 -16.37 14.29
CA GLN A 32 0.65 -16.12 14.94
C GLN A 32 1.84 -16.22 13.97
N ASP A 33 1.61 -16.60 12.71
CA ASP A 33 2.66 -17.04 11.80
C ASP A 33 3.39 -15.91 11.03
N GLY A 34 3.24 -14.64 11.44
CA GLY A 34 4.04 -13.50 10.95
C GLY A 34 3.90 -13.15 9.46
N GLU A 35 3.19 -13.96 8.68
CA GLU A 35 2.92 -13.77 7.26
C GLU A 35 1.45 -14.10 6.97
N PHE A 36 0.54 -13.26 7.45
CA PHE A 36 -0.91 -13.40 7.28
C PHE A 36 -1.42 -13.45 5.83
N ARG A 37 -0.54 -13.31 4.83
CA ARG A 37 -0.85 -13.37 3.39
C ARG A 37 -1.35 -14.73 2.89
N ARG A 38 -1.40 -15.76 3.75
CA ARG A 38 -1.42 -17.18 3.31
C ARG A 38 -2.65 -18.01 3.69
N HIS A 39 -3.72 -17.41 4.22
CA HIS A 39 -4.93 -18.18 4.55
C HIS A 39 -5.73 -18.57 3.30
N LEU A 40 -5.85 -19.88 3.09
CA LEU A 40 -6.65 -20.50 2.05
C LEU A 40 -7.76 -21.34 2.67
N THR A 41 -8.99 -21.10 2.23
CA THR A 41 -10.17 -21.92 2.55
C THR A 41 -10.03 -23.31 1.92
N ALA A 42 -10.85 -24.26 2.37
CA ALA A 42 -10.87 -25.61 1.80
C ALA A 42 -11.18 -25.61 0.29
N SER A 43 -12.11 -24.76 -0.15
CA SER A 43 -12.48 -24.62 -1.57
C SER A 43 -11.34 -24.01 -2.39
N GLU A 44 -10.66 -22.99 -1.88
CA GLU A 44 -9.48 -22.39 -2.54
C GLU A 44 -8.34 -23.40 -2.66
N LYS A 45 -8.06 -24.18 -1.61
CA LYS A 45 -7.06 -25.27 -1.66
C LYS A 45 -7.42 -26.33 -2.70
N ALA A 46 -8.71 -26.71 -2.78
CA ALA A 46 -9.18 -27.66 -3.76
C ALA A 46 -9.04 -27.13 -5.20
N ALA A 47 -9.29 -25.84 -5.43
CA ALA A 47 -9.03 -25.19 -6.72
C ALA A 47 -7.55 -25.21 -7.08
N LEU A 48 -6.69 -24.76 -6.17
CA LEU A 48 -5.24 -24.76 -6.38
C LEU A 48 -4.67 -26.17 -6.61
N ALA A 49 -5.24 -27.20 -5.96
CA ALA A 49 -4.83 -28.60 -6.15
C ALA A 49 -5.15 -29.14 -7.56
N ARG A 50 -6.14 -28.56 -8.26
CA ARG A 50 -6.44 -28.87 -9.67
C ARG A 50 -5.58 -28.09 -10.66
N GLY A 51 -4.74 -27.17 -10.19
CA GLY A 51 -3.96 -26.28 -11.05
C GLY A 51 -4.66 -24.95 -11.34
N ASP A 52 -5.84 -24.69 -10.76
CA ASP A 52 -6.56 -23.44 -10.96
C ASP A 52 -5.87 -22.27 -10.24
N THR A 53 -6.03 -21.06 -10.76
CA THR A 53 -5.66 -19.81 -10.07
C THR A 53 -6.82 -19.34 -9.20
N VAL A 54 -6.53 -18.92 -7.97
CA VAL A 54 -7.50 -18.32 -7.05
C VAL A 54 -7.33 -16.81 -7.02
N GLU A 55 -8.41 -16.07 -7.26
CA GLU A 55 -8.48 -14.62 -7.10
C GLU A 55 -9.34 -14.31 -5.88
N LYS A 56 -8.80 -13.53 -4.93
CA LYS A 56 -9.52 -13.20 -3.68
C LYS A 56 -9.22 -11.79 -3.19
N VAL A 57 -10.11 -11.25 -2.37
CA VAL A 57 -9.78 -10.11 -1.51
C VAL A 57 -9.15 -10.66 -0.24
N HIS A 58 -7.99 -10.13 0.14
CA HIS A 58 -7.21 -10.63 1.27
C HIS A 58 -6.96 -9.53 2.31
N LYS A 59 -6.81 -9.92 3.58
CA LYS A 59 -6.38 -9.05 4.68
C LYS A 59 -5.01 -9.52 5.19
N ALA A 60 -4.00 -8.68 5.08
CA ALA A 60 -2.64 -8.91 5.56
C ALA A 60 -2.35 -8.06 6.79
N TYR A 61 -2.19 -8.70 7.95
CA TYR A 61 -1.73 -8.03 9.16
C TYR A 61 -0.20 -8.00 9.14
N GLN A 62 0.39 -6.82 9.34
CA GLN A 62 1.79 -6.54 8.97
C GLN A 62 2.72 -6.36 10.18
N ASP A 63 2.19 -6.12 11.37
CA ASP A 63 2.99 -5.95 12.59
C ASP A 63 2.62 -7.00 13.65
N VAL A 64 3.61 -7.37 14.47
CA VAL A 64 3.43 -8.28 15.62
C VAL A 64 2.38 -7.71 16.60
N TRP A 65 2.21 -6.39 16.60
CA TRP A 65 1.28 -5.65 17.44
C TRP A 65 -0.14 -5.54 16.85
N HIS A 66 -0.33 -5.94 15.59
CA HIS A 66 -1.60 -5.92 14.86
C HIS A 66 -2.33 -4.57 14.96
N THR A 67 -1.60 -3.47 14.86
CA THR A 67 -2.18 -2.12 14.96
C THR A 67 -2.93 -1.72 13.70
N TYR A 68 -2.62 -2.37 12.58
CA TYR A 68 -3.28 -2.17 11.29
C TYR A 68 -3.30 -3.46 10.45
N TYR A 69 -4.11 -3.44 9.38
CA TYR A 69 -4.11 -4.46 8.34
C TYR A 69 -4.22 -3.82 6.97
N ASP A 70 -3.54 -4.40 5.99
CA ASP A 70 -3.69 -4.06 4.59
C ASP A 70 -4.75 -4.97 3.97
N GLN A 71 -5.64 -4.44 3.14
CA GLN A 71 -6.64 -5.22 2.42
C GLN A 71 -6.69 -4.87 0.93
N GLY A 72 -6.81 -5.89 0.09
CA GLY A 72 -6.90 -5.72 -1.36
C GLY A 72 -6.88 -7.03 -2.15
N PRO A 73 -6.85 -6.96 -3.50
CA PRO A 73 -6.84 -8.13 -4.37
C PRO A 73 -5.54 -8.92 -4.29
N LEU A 74 -5.67 -10.24 -4.15
CA LEU A 74 -4.58 -11.19 -4.07
C LEU A 74 -4.84 -12.35 -5.04
N ARG A 75 -3.86 -12.60 -5.91
CA ARG A 75 -3.83 -13.76 -6.80
C ARG A 75 -3.02 -14.86 -6.15
N VAL A 76 -3.53 -16.07 -6.14
CA VAL A 76 -2.84 -17.26 -5.64
C VAL A 76 -2.69 -18.28 -6.76
N GLU A 77 -1.45 -18.64 -7.06
CA GLU A 77 -1.09 -19.57 -8.13
C GLU A 77 -0.40 -20.80 -7.53
N PRO A 78 -0.69 -22.03 -7.98
CA PRO A 78 0.03 -23.21 -7.54
C PRO A 78 1.44 -23.23 -8.15
N LEU A 79 2.46 -23.51 -7.33
CA LEU A 79 3.85 -23.67 -7.78
C LEU A 79 4.27 -25.15 -7.90
N GLY A 80 3.30 -26.07 -7.78
CA GLY A 80 3.55 -27.50 -7.66
C GLY A 80 3.73 -27.95 -6.20
N GLY A 81 3.30 -29.19 -5.91
CA GLY A 81 3.24 -29.71 -4.55
C GLY A 81 2.31 -28.89 -3.65
N LYS A 82 2.71 -28.69 -2.38
CA LYS A 82 1.97 -27.86 -1.40
C LYS A 82 2.43 -26.39 -1.36
N LYS A 83 3.06 -25.90 -2.43
CA LYS A 83 3.59 -24.53 -2.51
C LYS A 83 2.68 -23.65 -3.37
N TYR A 84 2.47 -22.42 -2.89
CA TYR A 84 1.64 -21.42 -3.56
C TYR A 84 2.41 -20.11 -3.70
N LYS A 85 2.15 -19.38 -4.79
CA LYS A 85 2.63 -18.03 -5.03
C LYS A 85 1.49 -17.05 -4.78
N PHE A 86 1.71 -16.11 -3.86
CA PHE A 86 0.75 -15.07 -3.52
C PHE A 86 1.21 -13.76 -4.15
N THR A 87 0.46 -13.22 -5.09
CA THR A 87 0.80 -12.01 -5.85
C THR A 87 -0.25 -10.93 -5.57
N PRO A 88 0.06 -9.89 -4.78
CA PRO A 88 -0.85 -8.76 -4.62
C PRO A 88 -0.94 -7.99 -5.94
N TYR A 89 -2.12 -7.47 -6.26
CA TYR A 89 -2.32 -6.63 -7.43
C TYR A 89 -3.42 -5.60 -7.19
N GLY A 90 -3.46 -4.57 -8.03
CA GLY A 90 -4.49 -3.55 -7.97
C GLY A 90 -4.41 -2.71 -6.71
N HIS A 91 -5.54 -2.13 -6.32
CA HIS A 91 -5.63 -1.20 -5.20
C HIS A 91 -5.74 -1.93 -3.86
N TRP A 92 -4.86 -1.58 -2.93
CA TRP A 92 -4.87 -2.01 -1.54
C TRP A 92 -5.02 -0.81 -0.62
N GLN A 93 -5.58 -1.03 0.55
CA GLN A 93 -5.76 -0.01 1.57
C GLN A 93 -5.30 -0.53 2.92
N ARG A 94 -4.67 0.34 3.72
CA ARG A 94 -4.36 0.09 5.11
C ARG A 94 -5.45 0.67 5.99
N LEU A 95 -5.95 -0.16 6.88
CA LEU A 95 -6.90 0.23 7.91
C LEU A 95 -6.30 -0.05 9.28
N SER A 96 -6.53 0.84 10.24
CA SER A 96 -6.27 0.54 11.65
C SER A 96 -7.10 -0.65 12.11
N LYS A 97 -6.77 -1.22 13.27
CA LYS A 97 -7.60 -2.28 13.89
C LYS A 97 -9.07 -1.87 14.09
N GLN A 98 -9.33 -0.57 14.26
CA GLN A 98 -10.67 0.01 14.40
C GLN A 98 -11.34 0.32 13.05
N GLY A 99 -10.66 0.07 11.93
CA GLY A 99 -11.16 0.30 10.58
C GLY A 99 -10.93 1.73 10.06
N GLN A 100 -10.10 2.53 10.73
CA GLN A 100 -9.76 3.88 10.24
C GLN A 100 -8.79 3.78 9.08
N PHE A 101 -9.03 4.55 8.01
CA PHE A 101 -8.17 4.57 6.85
C PHE A 101 -6.84 5.26 7.13
N GLN A 102 -5.73 4.58 6.83
CA GLN A 102 -4.37 5.03 7.16
C GLN A 102 -3.46 5.12 5.93
N ALA A 103 -3.70 4.31 4.90
CA ALA A 103 -2.92 4.35 3.68
C ALA A 103 -3.68 3.74 2.50
N ASP A 104 -3.28 4.08 1.29
CA ASP A 104 -3.62 3.30 0.10
C ASP A 104 -2.42 3.15 -0.83
N MET A 105 -2.39 2.01 -1.52
CA MET A 105 -1.27 1.61 -2.34
C MET A 105 -1.77 0.84 -3.57
N HIS A 106 -1.01 0.87 -4.65
CA HIS A 106 -1.38 0.15 -5.86
C HIS A 106 -0.25 -0.77 -6.33
N TYR A 107 -0.48 -2.07 -6.25
CA TYR A 107 0.48 -3.07 -6.70
C TYR A 107 0.37 -3.28 -8.21
N ARG A 108 1.44 -2.98 -8.95
CA ARG A 108 1.60 -3.41 -10.33
C ARG A 108 2.36 -4.74 -10.35
N ASN A 109 1.70 -5.74 -10.93
CA ASN A 109 2.27 -7.07 -11.14
C ASN A 109 3.62 -6.95 -11.89
N PRO A 110 4.73 -7.55 -11.40
CA PRO A 110 4.83 -8.44 -10.24
C PRO A 110 5.38 -7.83 -8.94
N LEU A 111 6.01 -6.65 -8.93
CA LEU A 111 6.89 -6.28 -7.80
C LEU A 111 7.02 -4.79 -7.49
N ARG A 112 6.16 -3.90 -8.00
CA ARG A 112 6.30 -2.47 -7.67
C ARG A 112 4.98 -1.84 -7.28
N ASP A 113 5.00 -1.21 -6.11
CA ASP A 113 4.05 -0.18 -5.75
C ASP A 113 4.14 0.88 -6.86
N THR A 114 3.07 1.01 -7.63
CA THR A 114 2.93 2.15 -8.55
C THR A 114 2.89 3.43 -7.73
N TYR A 115 2.22 3.35 -6.59
CA TYR A 115 2.26 4.36 -5.55
C TYR A 115 1.87 3.76 -4.18
N TRP A 116 2.21 4.48 -3.12
CA TRP A 116 1.72 4.36 -1.74
C TRP A 116 1.46 5.77 -1.23
N ARG A 117 0.30 6.00 -0.60
CA ARG A 117 -0.06 7.23 0.10
C ARG A 117 -0.35 6.90 1.55
N GLU A 118 0.31 7.57 2.47
CA GLU A 118 0.08 7.42 3.91
C GLU A 118 -0.56 8.69 4.47
N TYR A 119 -1.46 8.50 5.42
CA TYR A 119 -2.26 9.57 6.01
C TYR A 119 -2.03 9.65 7.52
N LEU A 120 -2.03 10.88 8.02
CA LEU A 120 -2.08 11.18 9.45
C LEU A 120 -3.49 10.90 10.01
N PRO A 121 -3.65 10.83 11.35
CA PRO A 121 -4.95 10.57 11.97
C PRO A 121 -6.05 11.59 11.62
N ASP A 122 -5.68 12.80 11.22
CA ASP A 122 -6.61 13.85 10.76
C ASP A 122 -7.01 13.72 9.28
N GLY A 123 -6.51 12.69 8.59
CA GLY A 123 -6.76 12.42 7.18
C GLY A 123 -5.86 13.18 6.21
N SER A 124 -4.94 14.00 6.71
CA SER A 124 -3.98 14.73 5.89
C SER A 124 -2.84 13.81 5.43
N LEU A 125 -2.16 14.14 4.31
CA LEU A 125 -1.09 13.30 3.77
C LEU A 125 0.17 13.40 4.64
N ASP A 126 0.71 12.26 5.05
CA ASP A 126 2.04 12.20 5.66
C ASP A 126 3.13 12.11 4.58
N PHE A 127 2.99 11.12 3.68
CA PHE A 127 3.86 10.99 2.53
C PHE A 127 3.19 10.30 1.34
N ILE A 128 3.77 10.51 0.16
CA ILE A 128 3.49 9.72 -1.04
C ILE A 128 4.79 9.10 -1.55
N LEU A 129 4.82 7.78 -1.72
CA LEU A 129 5.86 7.04 -2.41
C LEU A 129 5.36 6.64 -3.80
N TYR A 130 6.15 6.83 -4.84
CA TYR A 130 5.86 6.33 -6.19
C TYR A 130 7.14 6.12 -6.97
N SER A 131 7.06 5.30 -8.03
CA SER A 131 8.20 4.99 -8.88
C SER A 131 7.98 5.45 -10.32
N LEU A 132 9.03 5.99 -10.95
CA LEU A 132 9.04 6.42 -12.34
C LEU A 132 10.25 5.84 -13.07
N PRO A 133 10.15 5.61 -14.40
CA PRO A 133 11.33 5.34 -15.21
C PRO A 133 12.24 6.58 -15.26
N ALA A 134 13.55 6.36 -15.16
CA ALA A 134 14.58 7.39 -15.29
C ALA A 134 15.76 6.87 -16.12
N VAL A 135 16.60 7.77 -16.62
CA VAL A 135 17.85 7.43 -17.30
C VAL A 135 19.02 7.95 -16.49
N VAL A 136 19.94 7.05 -16.12
CA VAL A 136 21.18 7.37 -15.40
C VAL A 136 22.32 6.76 -16.18
N ASP A 137 23.28 7.57 -16.63
CA ASP A 137 24.46 7.14 -17.41
C ASP A 137 24.11 6.28 -18.65
N GLY A 138 22.98 6.61 -19.30
CA GLY A 138 22.49 5.90 -20.49
C GLY A 138 21.67 4.63 -20.18
N ASP A 139 21.65 4.18 -18.93
CA ASP A 139 20.84 3.05 -18.49
C ASP A 139 19.42 3.47 -18.10
N THR A 140 18.43 2.70 -18.53
CA THR A 140 17.06 2.82 -17.99
C THR A 140 17.00 2.21 -16.60
N VAL A 141 16.66 3.03 -15.62
CA VAL A 141 16.58 2.69 -14.20
C VAL A 141 15.23 3.12 -13.64
N THR A 142 15.01 2.81 -12.37
CA THR A 142 13.78 3.18 -11.65
C THR A 142 14.13 4.18 -10.58
N GLU A 143 13.52 5.35 -10.67
CA GLU A 143 13.55 6.34 -9.61
C GLU A 143 12.36 6.13 -8.69
N SER A 144 12.60 5.83 -7.43
CA SER A 144 11.59 5.88 -6.38
C SER A 144 11.66 7.24 -5.71
N ARG A 145 10.52 7.92 -5.66
CA ARG A 145 10.34 9.22 -5.03
C ARG A 145 9.44 9.07 -3.82
N MET A 146 9.90 9.54 -2.67
CA MET A 146 9.09 9.66 -1.47
C MET A 146 8.95 11.14 -1.12
N VAL A 147 7.75 11.66 -1.30
CA VAL A 147 7.38 13.06 -1.05
C VAL A 147 6.81 13.13 0.36
N TYR A 148 7.50 13.85 1.24
CA TYR A 148 7.03 14.10 2.60
C TYR A 148 6.35 15.46 2.66
N PHE A 149 5.23 15.54 3.37
CA PHE A 149 4.50 16.79 3.58
C PHE A 149 4.84 17.41 4.93
N THR A 150 4.62 18.71 5.05
CA THR A 150 4.76 19.39 6.35
C THR A 150 3.60 19.00 7.27
N LEU A 151 3.86 18.95 8.58
CA LEU A 151 2.82 18.65 9.58
C LEU A 151 2.00 19.88 9.98
N VAL A 152 2.44 21.08 9.58
CA VAL A 152 1.77 22.36 9.86
C VAL A 152 0.86 22.80 8.72
N GLY A 153 1.13 22.33 7.49
CA GLY A 153 0.33 22.58 6.29
C GLY A 153 0.45 21.39 5.33
N ALA A 154 -0.47 20.45 5.40
CA ALA A 154 -0.38 19.17 4.67
C ALA A 154 -0.41 19.24 3.13
N LYS A 155 -0.51 20.45 2.56
CA LYS A 155 -0.38 20.68 1.11
C LYS A 155 1.05 21.01 0.69
N ASP A 156 1.90 21.41 1.64
CA ASP A 156 3.25 21.84 1.36
C ASP A 156 4.22 20.67 1.45
N THR A 157 5.03 20.51 0.40
CA THR A 157 6.10 19.50 0.38
C THR A 157 7.21 19.96 1.33
N ALA A 158 7.49 19.15 2.35
CA ALA A 158 8.64 19.34 3.23
C ALA A 158 9.93 19.06 2.45
N PHE A 159 10.05 17.85 1.90
CA PHE A 159 11.16 17.46 1.04
C PHE A 159 10.78 16.19 0.25
N VAL A 160 11.59 15.88 -0.75
CA VAL A 160 11.47 14.67 -1.57
C VAL A 160 12.76 13.89 -1.47
N SER A 161 12.63 12.59 -1.19
CA SER A 161 13.72 11.65 -1.18
C SER A 161 13.76 10.89 -2.50
N HIS A 162 14.92 10.81 -3.14
CA HIS A 162 15.12 10.18 -4.45
C HIS A 162 16.08 9.00 -4.33
N SER A 163 15.67 7.81 -4.75
CA SER A 163 16.54 6.64 -4.87
C SER A 163 16.44 6.02 -6.26
N PHE A 164 17.56 5.52 -6.78
CA PHE A 164 17.63 4.98 -8.14
C PHE A 164 18.06 3.52 -8.09
N SER A 165 17.29 2.65 -8.75
CA SER A 165 17.56 1.21 -8.75
C SER A 165 17.42 0.57 -10.14
N LYS A 166 18.23 -0.47 -10.38
CA LYS A 166 18.11 -1.37 -11.53
C LYS A 166 17.91 -2.79 -10.97
N GLY A 167 16.68 -3.30 -11.07
CA GLY A 167 16.29 -4.50 -10.32
C GLY A 167 16.37 -4.26 -8.81
N ASN A 168 17.14 -5.09 -8.11
CA ASN A 168 17.33 -5.02 -6.65
C ASN A 168 18.59 -4.24 -6.22
N LYS A 169 19.31 -3.61 -7.16
CA LYS A 169 20.55 -2.86 -6.88
C LYS A 169 20.31 -1.36 -6.95
N GLU A 170 20.75 -0.64 -5.94
CA GLU A 170 20.90 0.82 -6.00
C GLU A 170 22.02 1.16 -6.99
N VAL A 171 21.77 2.13 -7.87
CA VAL A 171 22.70 2.50 -8.96
C VAL A 171 23.22 3.92 -8.84
N LYS A 172 22.56 4.75 -8.02
CA LYS A 172 22.99 6.12 -7.71
C LYS A 172 22.62 6.41 -6.28
N GLY A 173 23.53 7.08 -5.57
CA GLY A 173 23.32 7.47 -4.19
C GLY A 173 22.02 8.24 -3.99
N PHE A 174 21.28 7.82 -2.98
CA PHE A 174 20.12 8.52 -2.46
C PHE A 174 20.40 10.00 -2.15
N TYR A 175 19.45 10.88 -2.49
CA TYR A 175 19.55 12.31 -2.16
C TYR A 175 18.18 12.94 -1.89
N PHE A 176 18.19 14.13 -1.28
CA PHE A 176 17.00 14.90 -0.94
C PHE A 176 16.88 16.19 -1.75
N SER A 177 15.66 16.60 -2.05
CA SER A 177 15.34 17.85 -2.73
C SER A 177 14.08 18.50 -2.15
N ARG A 178 13.81 19.76 -2.54
CA ARG A 178 12.59 20.51 -2.19
C ARG A 178 11.48 20.39 -3.22
N ASP A 179 11.71 19.68 -4.32
CA ASP A 179 10.71 19.53 -5.38
C ASP A 179 10.72 18.12 -5.97
N THR A 180 9.57 17.69 -6.49
CA THR A 180 9.40 16.34 -7.00
C THR A 180 10.25 16.03 -8.24
N GLN A 181 10.87 17.03 -8.88
CA GLN A 181 11.77 16.84 -10.03
C GLN A 181 13.23 16.69 -9.62
N GLY A 182 13.58 16.89 -8.35
CA GLY A 182 14.96 16.85 -7.87
C GLY A 182 15.81 18.06 -8.27
N LYS A 183 15.20 19.14 -8.80
CA LYS A 183 15.94 20.30 -9.36
C LYS A 183 16.45 21.26 -8.29
N ARG A 184 15.84 21.27 -7.10
CA ARG A 184 16.24 22.06 -5.94
C ARG A 184 16.76 21.12 -4.85
N PRO A 185 18.04 20.71 -4.89
CA PRO A 185 18.61 19.82 -3.87
C PRO A 185 18.59 20.51 -2.49
N MET A 186 18.55 19.69 -1.44
CA MET A 186 18.69 20.21 -0.08
C MET A 186 20.11 20.72 0.18
N PRO A 187 20.30 21.78 0.99
CA PRO A 187 21.62 22.20 1.45
C PRO A 187 22.36 21.07 2.17
N LYS A 188 23.69 21.03 2.09
CA LYS A 188 24.50 19.94 2.67
C LYS A 188 24.37 19.84 4.19
N GLU A 189 24.20 20.99 4.83
CA GLU A 189 24.02 21.17 6.27
C GLU A 189 22.58 20.96 6.74
N TRP A 190 21.65 20.61 5.84
CA TRP A 190 20.27 20.38 6.20
C TRP A 190 20.15 19.22 7.19
N LYS A 191 19.40 19.47 8.27
CA LYS A 191 18.98 18.45 9.22
C LYS A 191 17.50 18.15 8.97
N PHE A 192 17.18 16.87 8.90
CA PHE A 192 15.80 16.41 8.72
C PHE A 192 14.87 16.98 9.79
N SER A 193 13.79 17.65 9.36
CA SER A 193 12.66 18.01 10.22
C SER A 193 11.41 18.24 9.38
N ARG A 194 10.31 17.52 9.67
CA ARG A 194 8.98 17.76 9.07
C ARG A 194 8.21 18.92 9.74
N TYR A 195 8.77 19.50 10.80
CA TYR A 195 8.17 20.56 11.61
C TYR A 195 8.61 21.96 11.20
N ASN A 196 9.68 22.09 10.40
CA ASN A 196 10.36 23.37 10.16
C ASN A 196 10.38 23.72 8.67
N PHE A 197 9.23 24.10 8.12
CA PHE A 197 9.15 24.77 6.84
C PHE A 197 8.14 25.92 7.00
N GLU A 198 8.67 27.12 7.25
CA GLU A 198 7.96 28.41 7.15
C GLU A 198 8.15 29.00 5.75
#